data_AF-A0A3M1VA94-F1
#
_entry.id   AF-A0A3M1VA94-F1
#
_cell.length_a   1.000
_cell.length_b   1.000
_cell.length_c   1.000
_cell.angle_alpha   90.00
_cell.angle_beta   90.00
_cell.angle_gamma   90.00
#
_symmetry.space_group_name_H-M   'P 1'
#
loop_
_entity.id
_entity.type
_entity.pdbx_description
1 polymer ?
#
loop_
_entity_poly.entity_id
_entity_poly.type
_entity_poly.pdbx_seq_one_letter_code
_entity_poly.pdbx_strand_id
1 'polypeptide(L)'
;MSQYRWSRRPVVWAGLVILVLAGAGFWVRLLTTEKGPVFGTTTRPFDPSDCAQGGCREAYGHAPVGGDRLVIISSDQVEDPVTRWSDCLGAFGACVEAATSDDAATLRRCMAGSGCPASCRTAFEEATENADREAAYDAFVAIFLAEGAKCRP
;
A
#
# COMPACT_ATOMS: atom_id res chain seq x y z
N MET A 1 51.21 -31.26 -36.94
CA MET A 1 51.15 -30.52 -35.66
C MET A 1 50.09 -29.45 -35.80
N SER A 2 49.07 -29.54 -34.94
CA SER A 2 47.78 -28.84 -35.00
C SER A 2 47.82 -27.60 -34.10
N GLN A 3 47.24 -26.47 -34.54
CA GLN A 3 46.92 -25.34 -33.66
C GLN A 3 45.53 -24.78 -34.00
N TYR A 4 44.53 -25.19 -33.24
CA TYR A 4 43.19 -24.58 -33.25
C TYR A 4 43.17 -23.38 -32.29
N ARG A 5 43.09 -22.15 -32.85
CA ARG A 5 42.82 -20.92 -32.09
C ARG A 5 41.33 -20.81 -31.79
N TRP A 6 40.93 -21.09 -30.55
CA TRP A 6 39.57 -20.85 -30.08
C TRP A 6 39.38 -19.36 -29.72
N SER A 7 38.52 -18.68 -30.50
CA SER A 7 38.12 -17.28 -30.25
C SER A 7 37.16 -17.20 -29.07
N ARG A 8 37.61 -16.64 -27.94
CA ARG A 8 36.82 -16.38 -26.72
C ARG A 8 35.90 -15.16 -26.86
N ARG A 9 34.95 -15.15 -27.80
CA ARG A 9 34.06 -13.99 -28.02
C ARG A 9 32.53 -14.23 -28.18
N PRO A 10 31.88 -15.21 -27.52
CA PRO A 10 30.40 -15.21 -27.50
C PRO A 10 29.75 -14.81 -26.15
N VAL A 11 30.47 -14.84 -25.01
CA VAL A 11 29.82 -14.75 -23.68
C VAL A 11 29.33 -13.33 -23.31
N VAL A 12 29.96 -12.28 -23.84
CA VAL A 12 29.65 -10.89 -23.44
C VAL A 12 28.31 -10.42 -24.01
N TRP A 13 27.84 -10.97 -25.14
CA TRP A 13 26.62 -10.51 -25.80
C TRP A 13 25.33 -11.02 -25.16
N ALA A 14 25.34 -12.21 -24.54
CA ALA A 14 24.15 -12.77 -23.91
C ALA A 14 23.74 -12.03 -22.62
N GLY A 15 24.71 -11.55 -21.83
CA GLY A 15 24.43 -10.83 -20.58
C GLY A 15 23.77 -9.46 -20.80
N LEU A 16 24.08 -8.79 -21.92
CA LEU A 16 23.57 -7.44 -22.20
C LEU A 16 22.10 -7.45 -22.62
N VAL A 17 21.64 -8.50 -23.29
CA VAL A 17 20.22 -8.65 -23.69
C VAL A 17 19.32 -8.91 -22.48
N ILE A 18 19.79 -9.68 -21.50
CA ILE A 18 19.03 -9.98 -20.27
C ILE A 18 18.83 -8.72 -19.41
N LEU A 19 19.84 -7.86 -19.29
CA LEU A 19 19.74 -6.59 -18.57
C LEU A 19 18.75 -5.61 -19.22
N VAL A 20 18.69 -5.58 -20.55
CA VAL A 20 17.74 -4.73 -21.27
C VAL A 20 16.30 -5.22 -21.11
N LEU A 21 16.06 -6.54 -21.11
CA LEU A 21 14.73 -7.11 -20.88
C LEU A 21 14.26 -6.97 -19.42
N ALA A 22 15.16 -7.13 -18.45
CA ALA A 22 14.85 -6.91 -17.04
C ALA A 22 14.55 -5.42 -16.75
N GLY A 23 15.30 -4.50 -17.38
CA GLY A 23 15.01 -3.07 -17.31
C GLY A 23 13.68 -2.69 -17.96
N ALA A 24 13.38 -3.22 -19.15
CA ALA A 24 12.13 -2.92 -19.86
C ALA A 24 10.89 -3.43 -19.10
N GLY A 25 10.97 -4.60 -18.46
CA GLY A 25 9.88 -5.12 -17.63
C GLY A 25 9.59 -4.23 -16.41
N PHE A 26 10.63 -3.66 -15.79
CA PHE A 26 10.50 -2.72 -14.68
C PHE A 26 9.84 -1.39 -15.12
N TRP A 27 10.24 -0.84 -16.27
CA TRP A 27 9.67 0.39 -16.81
C TRP A 27 8.21 0.22 -17.27
N VAL A 28 7.85 -0.92 -17.88
CA VAL A 28 6.46 -1.20 -18.28
C VAL A 28 5.56 -1.32 -17.05
N ARG A 29 6.02 -1.94 -15.96
CA ARG A 29 5.27 -2.05 -14.70
C ARG A 29 5.08 -0.70 -14.00
N LEU A 30 6.07 0.19 -14.09
CA LEU A 30 5.99 1.58 -13.63
C LEU A 30 4.97 2.41 -14.42
N LEU A 31 4.84 2.17 -15.74
CA LEU A 31 3.93 2.93 -16.62
C LEU A 31 2.49 2.43 -16.60
N THR A 32 2.23 1.21 -16.12
CA THR A 32 0.88 0.65 -15.94
C THR A 32 0.36 0.80 -14.50
N THR A 33 0.78 1.86 -13.78
CA THR A 33 0.05 2.28 -12.59
C THR A 33 -1.33 2.74 -13.07
N GLU A 34 -2.39 2.02 -12.71
CA GLU A 34 -3.76 2.45 -12.99
C GLU A 34 -3.95 3.88 -12.47
N LYS A 35 -4.13 4.83 -13.40
CA LYS A 35 -4.37 6.25 -13.11
C LYS A 35 -5.83 6.48 -12.73
N GLY A 36 -6.30 5.77 -11.71
CA GLY A 36 -7.62 5.96 -11.12
C GLY A 36 -7.51 6.02 -9.60
N PRO A 37 -8.41 6.73 -8.91
CA PRO A 37 -8.42 6.76 -7.45
C PRO A 37 -8.66 5.35 -6.91
N VAL A 38 -7.71 4.83 -6.14
CA VAL A 38 -7.72 3.43 -5.67
C VAL A 38 -8.90 3.14 -4.75
N PHE A 39 -9.37 4.16 -4.03
CA PHE A 39 -10.53 4.07 -3.13
C PHE A 39 -11.85 4.49 -3.79
N GLY A 40 -11.84 4.66 -5.12
CA GLY A 40 -12.99 5.06 -5.92
C GLY A 40 -13.29 6.55 -5.82
N THR A 41 -14.48 6.94 -6.27
CA THR A 41 -15.04 8.28 -6.08
C THR A 41 -16.15 8.23 -5.05
N THR A 42 -16.42 9.35 -4.38
CA THR A 42 -17.51 9.48 -3.41
C THR A 42 -18.85 9.12 -4.07
N THR A 43 -19.51 8.06 -3.60
CA THR A 43 -20.82 7.61 -4.12
C THR A 43 -21.97 8.04 -3.20
N ARG A 44 -21.68 8.25 -1.91
CA ARG A 44 -22.59 8.84 -0.93
C ARG A 44 -21.82 9.80 -0.03
N PRO A 45 -22.01 11.12 -0.16
CA PRO A 45 -21.35 12.10 0.69
C PRO A 45 -21.87 12.01 2.13
N PHE A 46 -21.12 12.57 3.07
CA PHE A 46 -21.57 12.69 4.46
C PHE A 46 -22.85 13.51 4.57
N ASP A 47 -23.87 12.89 5.17
CA ASP A 47 -25.11 13.55 5.55
C ASP A 47 -25.20 13.59 7.09
N PRO A 48 -25.19 14.79 7.72
CA PRO A 48 -25.35 14.92 9.16
C PRO A 48 -26.63 14.27 9.71
N SER A 49 -27.67 14.11 8.89
CA SER A 49 -28.92 13.45 9.29
C SER A 49 -28.77 11.94 9.50
N ASP A 50 -27.73 11.31 8.93
CA ASP A 50 -27.39 9.90 9.19
C ASP A 50 -26.95 9.71 10.66
N CYS A 51 -26.31 10.72 11.25
CA CYS A 51 -25.92 10.69 12.66
C CYS A 51 -27.12 10.80 13.61
N ALA A 52 -28.14 11.58 13.24
CA ALA A 52 -29.35 11.71 14.04
C ALA A 52 -30.13 10.39 14.17
N GLN A 53 -29.89 9.45 13.26
CA GLN A 53 -30.52 8.12 13.24
C GLN A 53 -29.64 7.04 13.90
N GLY A 54 -28.51 7.41 14.50
CA GLY A 54 -27.57 6.48 15.15
C GLY A 54 -26.57 5.82 14.20
N GLY A 55 -26.47 6.29 12.94
CA GLY A 55 -25.55 5.76 11.94
C GLY A 55 -24.12 6.29 12.01
N CYS A 56 -23.74 6.98 13.10
CA CYS A 56 -22.42 7.57 13.26
C CYS A 56 -21.67 6.98 14.45
N ARG A 57 -20.36 6.78 14.26
CA ARG A 57 -19.39 6.44 15.29
C ARG A 57 -18.51 7.66 15.55
N GLU A 58 -18.23 7.89 16.82
CA GLU A 58 -17.30 8.93 17.25
C GLU A 58 -15.97 8.28 17.62
N ALA A 59 -14.89 8.76 17.00
CA ALA A 59 -13.53 8.45 17.42
C ALA A 59 -12.90 9.71 18.02
N TYR A 60 -12.24 9.55 19.16
CA TYR A 60 -11.55 10.63 19.85
C TYR A 60 -10.06 10.47 19.71
N GLY A 61 -9.38 11.57 19.39
CA GLY A 61 -7.92 11.61 19.32
C GLY A 61 -7.38 12.98 19.69
N HIS A 62 -6.05 13.06 19.79
CA HIS A 62 -5.36 14.34 19.83
C HIS A 62 -4.77 14.61 18.44
N ALA A 63 -5.14 15.74 17.83
CA ALA A 63 -4.49 16.23 16.62
C ALA A 63 -3.62 17.44 16.99
N PRO A 64 -2.35 17.49 16.56
CA PRO A 64 -1.49 18.65 16.81
C PRO A 64 -1.93 19.92 16.05
N VAL A 65 -2.99 19.83 15.24
CA VAL A 65 -3.55 20.88 14.40
C VAL A 65 -5.03 21.10 14.73
N GLY A 66 -5.36 21.70 15.89
CA GLY A 66 -6.75 22.12 16.13
C GLY A 66 -7.26 22.25 17.56
N GLY A 67 -6.46 21.96 18.58
CA GLY A 67 -6.85 22.05 20.00
C GLY A 67 -6.81 20.71 20.73
N ASP A 68 -7.21 20.70 22.00
CA ASP A 68 -7.01 19.56 22.92
C ASP A 68 -7.81 18.31 22.56
N ARG A 69 -8.76 18.34 21.62
CA ARG A 69 -9.56 17.16 21.25
C ARG A 69 -9.98 17.20 19.78
N LEU A 70 -9.54 16.20 19.02
CA LEU A 70 -10.07 15.85 17.72
C LEU A 70 -11.27 14.91 17.93
N VAL A 71 -12.43 15.29 17.40
CA VAL A 71 -13.60 14.42 17.30
C VAL A 71 -13.79 14.07 15.83
N ILE A 72 -13.56 12.81 15.47
CA ILE A 72 -13.84 12.29 14.15
C ILE A 72 -15.23 11.66 14.22
N ILE A 73 -16.20 12.25 13.52
CA ILE A 73 -17.53 11.69 13.34
C ILE A 73 -17.53 10.98 12.00
N SER A 74 -17.61 9.65 12.02
CA SER A 74 -17.71 8.84 10.80
C SER A 74 -19.07 8.17 10.75
N SER A 75 -19.72 8.21 9.59
CA SER A 75 -20.89 7.37 9.33
C SER A 75 -20.46 6.12 8.56
N ASP A 76 -21.01 4.98 8.93
CA ASP A 76 -20.83 3.73 8.18
C ASP A 76 -21.50 3.77 6.80
N GLN A 77 -22.32 4.79 6.56
CA GLN A 77 -22.99 5.06 5.29
C GLN A 77 -22.16 5.96 4.35
N VAL A 78 -21.06 6.55 4.84
CA VAL A 78 -20.20 7.38 4.00
C VAL A 78 -19.32 6.52 3.14
N GLU A 79 -19.57 6.61 1.84
CA GLU A 79 -18.77 5.95 0.82
C GLU A 79 -17.82 6.96 0.17
N ASP A 80 -16.94 7.53 0.98
CA ASP A 80 -15.92 8.50 0.55
C ASP A 80 -14.51 7.87 0.52
N PRO A 81 -13.65 8.24 -0.44
CA PRO A 81 -12.30 7.72 -0.55
C PRO A 81 -11.47 7.92 0.72
N VAL A 82 -11.65 9.02 1.45
CA VAL A 82 -10.92 9.29 2.69
C VAL A 82 -11.38 8.36 3.81
N THR A 83 -12.69 8.08 3.93
CA THR A 83 -13.22 7.13 4.92
C THR A 83 -12.72 5.72 4.66
N ARG A 84 -12.81 5.25 3.41
CA ARG A 84 -12.33 3.91 3.03
C ARG A 84 -10.81 3.77 3.18
N TRP A 85 -10.06 4.84 2.91
CA TRP A 85 -8.63 4.89 3.18
C TRP A 85 -8.35 4.82 4.68
N SER A 86 -9.04 5.62 5.50
CA SER A 86 -8.93 5.59 6.96
C SER A 86 -9.24 4.22 7.55
N ASP A 87 -10.28 3.53 7.06
CA ASP A 87 -10.62 2.16 7.49
C ASP A 87 -9.49 1.17 7.15
N CYS A 88 -8.85 1.35 5.99
CA CYS A 88 -7.69 0.56 5.60
C CYS A 88 -6.47 0.84 6.51
N LEU A 89 -6.21 2.09 6.87
CA LEU A 89 -5.15 2.44 7.84
C LEU A 89 -5.45 1.85 9.23
N GLY A 90 -6.71 1.89 9.66
CA GLY A 90 -7.16 1.30 10.92
C GLY A 90 -6.94 -0.22 10.95
N ALA A 91 -7.24 -0.91 9.85
CA ALA A 91 -6.96 -2.34 9.72
C ALA A 91 -5.46 -2.65 9.81
N PHE A 92 -4.60 -1.82 9.20
CA PHE A 92 -3.15 -1.95 9.36
C PHE A 92 -2.70 -1.77 10.81
N GLY A 93 -3.21 -0.73 11.50
CA GLY A 93 -2.94 -0.51 12.92
C GLY A 93 -3.30 -1.72 13.77
N ALA A 94 -4.50 -2.27 13.58
CA ALA A 94 -4.94 -3.48 14.27
C ALA A 94 -4.05 -4.70 13.95
N CYS A 95 -3.57 -4.82 12.70
CA CYS A 95 -2.64 -5.87 12.32
C CYS A 95 -1.26 -5.73 12.97
N VAL A 96 -0.76 -4.50 13.14
CA VAL A 96 0.50 -4.22 13.85
C VAL A 96 0.36 -4.51 15.33
N GLU A 97 -0.78 -4.20 15.94
CA GLU A 97 -1.06 -4.51 17.35
C GLU A 97 -1.19 -6.02 17.60
N ALA A 98 -1.80 -6.75 16.66
CA ALA A 98 -1.97 -8.20 16.75
C ALA A 98 -0.68 -8.98 16.44
N ALA A 99 0.24 -8.40 15.66
CA ALA A 99 1.53 -9.03 15.37
C ALA A 99 2.46 -8.93 16.59
N THR A 100 2.88 -10.07 17.12
CA THR A 100 4.01 -10.10 18.08
C THR A 100 5.28 -9.60 17.39
N SER A 101 6.18 -9.00 18.17
CA SER A 101 7.05 -7.87 17.78
C SER A 101 7.92 -7.98 16.53
N ASP A 102 8.09 -9.16 15.92
CA ASP A 102 9.13 -9.40 14.92
C ASP A 102 8.65 -10.16 13.67
N ASP A 103 7.36 -10.52 13.56
CA ASP A 103 6.88 -11.33 12.42
C ASP A 103 6.18 -10.50 11.34
N ALA A 104 6.97 -9.98 10.39
CA ALA A 104 6.45 -9.33 9.19
C ALA A 104 5.57 -10.26 8.33
N ALA A 105 5.76 -11.57 8.38
CA ALA A 105 4.88 -12.51 7.67
C ALA A 105 3.50 -12.60 8.33
N THR A 106 3.39 -12.41 9.65
CA THR A 106 2.10 -12.27 10.34
C THR A 106 1.41 -10.96 9.95
N LEU A 107 2.15 -9.86 9.90
CA LEU A 107 1.61 -8.56 9.44
C LEU A 107 1.07 -8.66 8.00
N ARG A 108 1.83 -9.26 7.08
CA ARG A 108 1.38 -9.51 5.69
C ARG A 108 0.12 -10.35 5.63
N ARG A 109 0.07 -11.47 6.37
CA ARG A 109 -1.11 -12.34 6.42
C ARG A 109 -2.34 -11.61 6.96
N CYS A 110 -2.17 -10.79 8.00
CA CYS A 110 -3.25 -9.98 8.54
C CYS A 110 -3.74 -8.95 7.51
N MET A 111 -2.81 -8.25 6.85
CA MET A 111 -3.15 -7.27 5.82
C MET A 111 -3.78 -7.89 4.58
N ALA A 112 -3.43 -9.11 4.21
CA ALA A 112 -4.07 -9.83 3.11
C ALA A 112 -5.58 -10.05 3.36
N GLY A 113 -5.97 -10.22 4.63
CA GLY A 113 -7.37 -10.33 5.05
C GLY A 113 -8.08 -8.99 5.32
N SER A 114 -7.38 -7.86 5.18
CA SER A 114 -7.96 -6.53 5.41
C SER A 114 -8.94 -6.12 4.30
N GLY A 115 -9.85 -5.19 4.63
CA GLY A 115 -10.78 -4.57 3.68
C GLY A 115 -10.13 -3.60 2.68
N CYS A 116 -8.80 -3.46 2.68
CA CYS A 116 -8.08 -2.57 1.77
C CYS A 116 -8.28 -2.96 0.28
N PRO A 117 -8.20 -2.02 -0.67
CA PRO A 117 -8.25 -2.34 -2.10
C PRO A 117 -7.16 -3.34 -2.50
N ALA A 118 -7.50 -4.26 -3.42
CA ALA A 118 -6.60 -5.33 -3.84
C ALA A 118 -5.25 -4.79 -4.36
N SER A 119 -5.27 -3.72 -5.14
CA SER A 119 -4.08 -3.08 -5.70
C SER A 119 -3.13 -2.49 -4.63
N CYS A 120 -3.65 -2.16 -3.45
CA CYS A 120 -2.88 -1.71 -2.29
C CYS A 120 -2.32 -2.87 -1.48
N ARG A 121 -3.13 -3.91 -1.25
CA ARG A 121 -2.67 -5.13 -0.58
C ARG A 121 -1.54 -5.78 -1.36
N THR A 122 -1.67 -5.90 -2.69
CA THR A 122 -0.61 -6.45 -3.54
C THR A 122 0.65 -5.59 -3.51
N ALA A 123 0.53 -4.25 -3.57
CA ALA A 123 1.70 -3.39 -3.49
C ALA A 123 2.43 -3.54 -2.14
N PHE A 124 1.67 -3.66 -1.05
CA PHE A 124 2.23 -3.88 0.28
C PHE A 124 2.90 -5.25 0.39
N GLU A 125 2.25 -6.31 -0.09
CA GLU A 125 2.80 -7.66 -0.11
C GLU A 125 4.11 -7.74 -0.91
N GLU A 126 4.14 -7.17 -2.12
CA GLU A 126 5.34 -7.11 -2.96
C GLU A 126 6.49 -6.35 -2.27
N ALA A 127 6.19 -5.24 -1.58
CA ALA A 127 7.19 -4.45 -0.87
C ALA A 127 7.72 -5.13 0.41
N THR A 128 7.04 -6.15 0.92
CA THR A 128 7.31 -6.74 2.23
C THR A 128 7.64 -8.24 2.20
N GLU A 129 7.82 -8.84 1.03
CA GLU A 129 8.04 -10.29 0.83
C GLU A 129 9.13 -10.87 1.76
N ASN A 130 10.20 -10.09 2.00
CA ASN A 130 11.33 -10.44 2.88
C ASN A 130 11.70 -9.31 3.85
N ALA A 131 10.76 -8.42 4.14
CA ALA A 131 10.99 -7.30 5.05
C ALA A 131 10.95 -7.77 6.51
N ASP A 132 11.71 -7.10 7.39
CA ASP A 132 11.44 -7.13 8.82
C ASP A 132 10.27 -6.17 9.15
N ARG A 133 9.95 -6.04 10.44
CA ARG A 133 8.83 -5.19 10.88
C ARG A 133 9.06 -3.71 10.56
N GLU A 134 10.29 -3.22 10.70
CA GLU A 134 10.62 -1.82 10.45
C GLU A 134 10.48 -1.52 8.96
N ALA A 135 11.04 -2.36 8.10
CA ALA A 135 10.89 -2.25 6.65
C ALA A 135 9.42 -2.43 6.20
N ALA A 136 8.62 -3.23 6.91
CA ALA A 136 7.19 -3.33 6.65
C ALA A 136 6.42 -2.06 7.04
N TYR A 137 6.82 -1.39 8.11
CA TYR A 137 6.28 -0.08 8.48
C TYR A 137 6.67 0.99 7.46
N ASP A 138 7.94 1.01 7.02
CA ASP A 138 8.40 1.94 5.98
C ASP A 138 7.66 1.73 4.66
N ALA A 139 7.44 0.46 4.26
CA ALA A 139 6.63 0.13 3.10
C ALA A 139 5.19 0.65 3.25
N PHE A 140 4.59 0.52 4.44
CA PHE A 140 3.27 1.08 4.71
C PHE A 140 3.25 2.60 4.56
N VAL A 141 4.22 3.32 5.15
CA VAL A 141 4.33 4.78 5.02
C VAL A 141 4.47 5.16 3.54
N ALA A 142 5.34 4.49 2.79
CA ALA A 142 5.57 4.79 1.37
C ALA A 142 4.34 4.53 0.48
N ILE A 143 3.55 3.49 0.78
CA ILE A 143 2.41 3.06 -0.04
C ILE A 143 1.14 3.82 0.31
N PHE A 144 0.92 4.14 1.59
CA PHE A 144 -0.36 4.65 2.09
C PHE A 144 -0.31 6.09 2.60
N LEU A 145 0.83 6.60 3.07
CA LEU A 145 0.90 7.90 3.78
C LEU A 145 1.73 8.97 3.05
N ALA A 146 2.78 8.58 2.33
CA ALA A 146 3.67 9.52 1.65
C ALA A 146 2.91 10.41 0.65
N GLU A 147 3.46 11.60 0.38
CA GLU A 147 2.88 12.49 -0.63
C GLU A 147 2.98 11.83 -2.02
N GLY A 148 1.86 11.78 -2.75
CA GLY A 148 1.78 11.08 -4.03
C GLY A 148 1.82 9.55 -3.92
N ALA A 149 1.67 8.99 -2.72
CA ALA A 149 1.63 7.55 -2.53
C ALA A 149 0.46 6.91 -3.30
N LYS A 150 0.70 5.69 -3.82
CA LYS A 150 -0.27 4.96 -4.66
C LYS A 150 -1.64 4.79 -3.98
N CYS A 151 -1.62 4.54 -2.68
CA CYS A 151 -2.81 4.23 -1.89
C CYS A 151 -3.20 5.38 -0.96
N ARG A 152 -2.86 6.61 -1.33
CA ARG A 152 -3.35 7.83 -0.69
C ARG A 152 -4.35 8.52 -1.63
N PRO A 153 -5.59 8.80 -1.18
CA PRO A 153 -6.57 9.58 -1.94
C PRO A 153 -6.09 11.00 -2.27
#